data_AF-A0A1C4ZZA9-F1
#
_entry.id   AF-A0A1C4ZZA9-F1
#
_cell.length_a   1.000
_cell.length_b   1.000
_cell.length_c   1.000
_cell.angle_alpha   90.00
_cell.angle_beta   90.00
_cell.angle_gamma   90.00
#
_symmetry.space_group_name_H-M   'P 1'
#
loop_
_entity.id
_entity.type
_entity.pdbx_description
1 polymer ?
#
loop_
_entity_poly.entity_id
_entity_poly.type
_entity_poly.pdbx_seq_one_letter_code
_entity_poly.pdbx_strand_id
1 'polypeptide(L)'
;MTILLALALAACGSDPEPGDPSWANGSPKAIATSEAPSPEDPAAPTNGKAPRTPSESPSTPAFRMPTKAAGTPGARKVVDAFKAAGLKVTNLRNQTVDCGPDGAGIGCAELLTTDAVKVYVFPTEANATNQMDVWGADAFREGAVVLSYLGTKTGAAERKRYNDVLAKLG
;
A
#
# COMPACT_ATOMS: atom_id res chain seq x y z
N MET A 1 0.32 7.33 -53.89
CA MET A 1 -0.13 5.96 -54.17
C MET A 1 -1.01 5.54 -53.00
N THR A 2 -2.31 5.73 -53.18
CA THR A 2 -3.40 5.26 -52.29
C THR A 2 -3.59 3.76 -52.48
N ILE A 3 -4.34 3.10 -51.57
CA ILE A 3 -4.96 1.73 -51.59
C ILE A 3 -4.35 0.84 -50.47
N LEU A 4 -5.08 0.18 -49.56
CA LEU A 4 -6.51 -0.04 -49.27
C LEU A 4 -6.62 -0.58 -47.82
N LEU A 5 -7.69 -0.24 -47.11
CA LEU A 5 -8.19 -1.03 -45.98
C LEU A 5 -8.76 -2.36 -46.50
N ALA A 6 -8.50 -3.45 -45.78
CA ALA A 6 -9.33 -4.65 -45.81
C ALA A 6 -9.52 -5.16 -44.38
N LEU A 7 -10.75 -5.03 -43.87
CA LEU A 7 -11.25 -5.77 -42.72
C LEU A 7 -11.63 -7.19 -43.17
N ALA A 8 -11.28 -8.20 -42.37
CA ALA A 8 -11.97 -9.49 -42.38
C ALA A 8 -12.01 -10.04 -40.94
N LEU A 9 -13.22 -10.24 -40.43
CA LEU A 9 -13.52 -10.98 -39.19
C LEU A 9 -13.63 -12.48 -39.51
N ALA A 10 -13.15 -13.32 -38.56
CA ALA A 10 -13.79 -14.52 -38.01
C ALA A 10 -12.79 -15.66 -37.74
N ALA A 11 -12.44 -15.86 -36.47
CA ALA A 11 -12.13 -17.17 -35.91
C ALA A 11 -12.43 -17.15 -34.40
N CYS A 12 -13.37 -18.01 -34.01
CA CYS A 12 -13.83 -18.25 -32.66
C CYS A 12 -12.72 -18.99 -31.86
N GLY A 13 -12.41 -18.52 -30.66
CA GLY A 13 -11.41 -19.12 -29.77
C GLY A 13 -11.75 -18.86 -28.32
N SER A 14 -12.53 -19.78 -27.76
CA SER A 14 -12.70 -20.19 -26.35
C SER A 14 -12.60 -19.14 -25.23
N ASP A 15 -13.79 -18.89 -24.69
CA ASP A 15 -14.15 -18.40 -23.36
C ASP A 15 -13.23 -18.87 -22.21
N PRO A 16 -12.67 -17.95 -21.40
CA PRO A 16 -12.35 -18.22 -20.02
C PRO A 16 -13.49 -17.74 -19.10
N GLU A 17 -14.04 -18.65 -18.29
CA GLU A 17 -15.04 -18.35 -17.26
C GLU A 17 -14.59 -17.14 -16.41
N PRO A 18 -15.40 -16.06 -16.35
CA PRO A 18 -15.18 -15.03 -15.35
C PRO A 18 -15.66 -15.58 -14.00
N GLY A 19 -14.70 -16.07 -13.21
CA GLY A 19 -14.90 -16.30 -11.79
C GLY A 19 -15.37 -15.00 -11.13
N ASP A 20 -16.58 -15.02 -10.62
CA ASP A 20 -17.31 -13.93 -9.97
C ASP A 20 -16.46 -13.25 -8.88
N PRO A 21 -15.96 -12.02 -9.07
CA PRO A 21 -15.40 -11.25 -7.98
C PRO A 21 -16.56 -10.62 -7.20
N SER A 22 -17.16 -11.39 -6.29
CA SER A 22 -18.25 -10.95 -5.39
C SER A 22 -17.88 -9.78 -4.44
N TRP A 23 -16.69 -9.19 -4.59
CA TRP A 23 -16.23 -8.03 -3.83
C TRP A 23 -16.51 -6.68 -4.51
N ALA A 24 -17.06 -6.66 -5.74
CA ALA A 24 -17.15 -5.45 -6.58
C ALA A 24 -18.51 -4.73 -6.61
N ASN A 25 -19.42 -4.94 -5.64
CA ASN A 25 -20.68 -4.17 -5.58
C ASN A 25 -20.81 -3.37 -4.29
N GLY A 26 -20.27 -2.14 -4.33
CA GLY A 26 -20.47 -1.12 -3.31
C GLY A 26 -20.74 0.23 -3.96
N SER A 27 -21.96 0.45 -4.46
CA SER A 27 -22.46 1.79 -4.76
C SER A 27 -23.71 2.07 -3.92
N PRO A 28 -23.81 3.23 -3.26
CA PRO A 28 -24.94 3.58 -2.40
C PRO A 28 -26.09 4.10 -3.27
N LYS A 29 -27.33 3.65 -3.01
CA LYS A 29 -28.52 4.29 -3.60
C LYS A 29 -29.41 4.85 -2.50
N ALA A 30 -29.67 6.14 -2.65
CA ALA A 30 -30.45 7.02 -1.78
C ALA A 30 -31.97 6.75 -1.82
N ILE A 31 -32.64 7.40 -0.87
CA ILE A 31 -33.99 7.28 -0.31
C ILE A 31 -35.11 7.91 -1.18
N ALA A 32 -36.36 7.38 -1.10
CA ALA A 32 -37.66 8.06 -0.87
C ALA A 32 -38.87 7.19 -1.36
N THR A 33 -39.78 6.73 -0.49
CA THR A 33 -41.16 7.27 -0.17
C THR A 33 -42.20 6.94 -1.27
N SER A 34 -43.44 6.46 -1.09
CA SER A 34 -44.42 6.24 0.00
C SER A 34 -45.45 5.19 -0.48
N GLU A 35 -46.21 4.56 0.45
CA GLU A 35 -47.70 4.46 0.47
C GLU A 35 -48.16 3.21 1.28
N ALA A 36 -49.09 3.42 2.23
CA ALA A 36 -49.75 2.38 3.05
C ALA A 36 -51.15 2.05 2.45
N PRO A 37 -51.79 0.90 2.76
CA PRO A 37 -52.46 0.71 4.06
C PRO A 37 -52.42 -0.72 4.68
N SER A 38 -52.75 -0.77 5.98
CA SER A 38 -52.99 -1.93 6.90
C SER A 38 -54.26 -2.75 6.57
N PRO A 39 -54.57 -3.96 7.14
CA PRO A 39 -54.44 -4.33 8.58
C PRO A 39 -54.09 -5.81 8.98
N GLU A 40 -53.70 -5.97 10.27
CA GLU A 40 -53.80 -7.14 11.23
C GLU A 40 -53.31 -8.54 10.76
N ASP A 41 -52.39 -9.31 11.39
CA ASP A 41 -52.16 -9.81 12.78
C ASP A 41 -50.85 -10.69 12.77
N PRO A 42 -50.39 -11.38 13.84
CA PRO A 42 -49.85 -10.94 15.13
C PRO A 42 -48.32 -11.21 15.27
N ALA A 43 -47.73 -10.66 16.34
CA ALA A 43 -46.31 -10.66 16.74
C ALA A 43 -45.43 -11.86 16.33
N ALA A 44 -44.39 -11.58 15.52
CA ALA A 44 -43.20 -12.42 15.40
C ALA A 44 -42.01 -11.72 16.10
N PRO A 45 -41.17 -12.43 16.87
CA PRO A 45 -40.06 -11.83 17.59
C PRO A 45 -39.07 -11.22 16.60
N THR A 46 -38.70 -9.97 16.83
CA THR A 46 -37.68 -9.25 16.08
C THR A 46 -36.36 -10.02 16.18
N ASN A 47 -35.98 -10.71 15.11
CA ASN A 47 -34.61 -11.16 14.89
C ASN A 47 -33.73 -9.92 14.63
N GLY A 48 -33.46 -9.18 15.71
CA GLY A 48 -32.41 -8.17 15.75
C GLY A 48 -31.08 -8.88 15.60
N LYS A 49 -30.63 -9.07 14.36
CA LYS A 49 -29.27 -9.53 14.08
C LYS A 49 -28.35 -8.38 14.45
N ALA A 50 -27.93 -8.36 15.71
CA ALA A 50 -26.87 -7.47 16.17
C ALA A 50 -25.69 -7.58 15.19
N PRO A 51 -25.05 -6.45 14.80
CA PRO A 51 -23.88 -6.50 13.96
C PRO A 51 -22.84 -7.38 14.65
N ARG A 52 -22.52 -8.55 14.07
CA ARG A 52 -21.43 -9.37 14.56
C ARG A 52 -20.14 -8.65 14.17
N THR A 53 -19.56 -7.89 15.07
CA THR A 53 -18.14 -7.58 14.98
C THR A 53 -17.39 -8.92 15.03
N PRO A 54 -16.48 -9.21 14.08
CA PRO A 54 -15.62 -10.37 14.20
C PRO A 54 -14.84 -10.26 15.52
N SER A 55 -15.12 -11.17 16.45
CA SER A 55 -14.34 -11.29 17.68
C SER A 55 -13.04 -11.99 17.31
N GLU A 56 -11.92 -11.32 17.51
CA GLU A 56 -10.59 -11.89 17.26
C GLU A 56 -10.44 -13.18 18.08
N SER A 57 -10.22 -14.31 17.40
CA SER A 57 -10.06 -15.60 18.08
C SER A 57 -8.74 -15.58 18.87
N PRO A 58 -8.73 -15.99 20.15
CA PRO A 58 -7.51 -16.05 20.97
C PRO A 58 -6.42 -17.00 20.43
N SER A 59 -6.69 -17.74 19.36
CA SER A 59 -5.78 -18.66 18.69
C SER A 59 -4.87 -18.01 17.63
N THR A 60 -5.06 -16.73 17.30
CA THR A 60 -4.18 -16.04 16.32
C THR A 60 -2.83 -15.73 16.98
N PRO A 61 -1.69 -16.19 16.42
CA PRO A 61 -0.37 -15.85 16.96
C PRO A 61 -0.18 -14.33 17.00
N ALA A 62 0.39 -13.83 18.09
CA ALA A 62 0.70 -12.41 18.21
C ALA A 62 1.64 -11.98 17.07
N PHE A 63 1.33 -10.84 16.47
CA PHE A 63 2.15 -10.26 15.41
C PHE A 63 3.60 -10.07 15.90
N ARG A 64 4.54 -10.29 14.98
CA ARG A 64 5.97 -10.03 15.17
C ARG A 64 6.45 -9.19 14.00
N MET A 65 7.13 -8.10 14.34
CA MET A 65 7.73 -7.22 13.35
C MET A 65 8.72 -7.99 12.46
N PRO A 66 8.67 -7.84 11.13
CA PRO A 66 9.67 -8.40 10.25
C PRO A 66 11.07 -7.89 10.57
N THR A 67 12.09 -8.70 10.28
CA THR A 67 13.50 -8.30 10.36
C THR A 67 14.08 -8.12 8.97
N LYS A 68 15.00 -7.17 8.80
CA LYS A 68 15.71 -7.00 7.52
C LYS A 68 16.61 -8.21 7.22
N ALA A 69 16.85 -8.45 5.93
CA ALA A 69 17.83 -9.42 5.49
C ALA A 69 19.26 -9.03 5.92
N ALA A 70 20.12 -10.04 6.11
CA ALA A 70 21.53 -9.82 6.37
C ALA A 70 22.21 -9.13 5.18
N GLY A 71 23.11 -8.18 5.45
CA GLY A 71 23.79 -7.40 4.42
C GLY A 71 23.01 -6.18 3.91
N THR A 72 21.69 -6.11 4.11
CA THR A 72 20.90 -4.91 3.78
C THR A 72 21.26 -3.74 4.70
N PRO A 73 21.55 -2.55 4.16
CA PRO A 73 21.71 -1.34 4.96
C PRO A 73 20.46 -1.08 5.82
N GLY A 74 20.64 -0.93 7.13
CA GLY A 74 19.56 -0.47 8.01
C GLY A 74 19.20 1.00 7.74
N ALA A 75 18.00 1.41 8.13
CA ALA A 75 17.47 2.74 7.87
C ALA A 75 18.39 3.82 8.48
N ARG A 76 18.94 3.55 9.67
CA ARG A 76 19.88 4.45 10.34
C ARG A 76 21.15 4.69 9.51
N LYS A 77 21.73 3.63 8.95
CA LYS A 77 22.93 3.72 8.10
C LYS A 77 22.66 4.57 6.85
N VAL A 78 21.49 4.43 6.25
CA VAL A 78 21.07 5.22 5.07
C VAL A 78 20.93 6.69 5.44
N VAL A 79 20.26 7.00 6.55
CA VAL A 79 20.10 8.38 7.05
C VAL A 79 21.46 9.01 7.41
N ASP A 80 22.35 8.25 8.03
CA ASP A 80 23.69 8.73 8.38
C ASP A 80 24.52 9.02 7.11
N ALA A 81 24.36 8.22 6.05
CA ALA A 81 24.96 8.49 4.75
C ALA A 81 24.40 9.76 4.09
N PHE A 82 23.09 10.03 4.21
CA PHE A 82 22.52 11.30 3.75
C PHE A 82 23.14 12.50 4.48
N LYS A 83 23.28 12.38 5.81
CA LYS A 83 23.95 13.41 6.61
C LYS A 83 25.40 13.60 6.19
N ALA A 84 26.14 12.51 5.98
CA ALA A 84 27.53 12.55 5.51
C ALA A 84 27.68 13.18 4.12
N ALA A 85 26.68 13.02 3.26
CA ALA A 85 26.61 13.64 1.93
C ALA A 85 26.13 15.11 1.95
N GLY A 86 25.89 15.69 3.14
CA GLY A 86 25.44 17.08 3.29
C GLY A 86 23.96 17.29 2.95
N LEU A 87 23.15 16.22 2.94
CA LEU A 87 21.71 16.31 2.70
C LEU A 87 20.94 16.65 3.98
N LYS A 88 19.73 17.17 3.81
CA LYS A 88 18.88 17.62 4.93
C LYS A 88 18.26 16.44 5.66
N VAL A 89 18.60 16.29 6.94
CA VAL A 89 18.03 15.27 7.83
C VAL A 89 17.41 15.96 9.04
N THR A 90 16.39 16.78 8.79
CA THR A 90 15.66 17.47 9.86
C THR A 90 14.51 16.61 10.39
N ASN A 91 14.21 16.79 11.69
CA ASN A 91 13.13 16.11 12.40
C ASN A 91 13.11 14.59 12.18
N LEU A 92 14.27 13.95 12.38
CA LEU A 92 14.39 12.50 12.28
C LEU A 92 13.54 11.81 13.36
N ARG A 93 12.63 10.94 12.92
CA ARG A 93 11.72 10.16 13.77
C ARG A 93 11.88 8.68 13.44
N ASN A 94 11.95 7.84 14.47
CA ASN A 94 11.80 6.40 14.28
C ASN A 94 10.31 6.06 14.33
N GLN A 95 9.81 5.57 13.20
CA GLN A 95 8.41 5.21 12.99
C GLN A 95 8.28 3.73 12.60
N THR A 96 9.24 2.90 13.03
CA THR A 96 9.22 1.46 12.73
C THR A 96 7.96 0.76 13.24
N VAL A 97 7.34 1.28 14.31
CA VAL A 97 6.02 0.79 14.79
C VAL A 97 4.93 0.93 13.73
N ASP A 98 5.02 1.93 12.85
CA ASP A 98 4.03 2.18 11.80
C ASP A 98 4.12 1.16 10.65
N CYS A 99 5.15 0.31 10.64
CA CYS A 99 5.26 -0.81 9.71
C CYS A 99 4.36 -1.99 10.10
N GLY A 100 3.98 -2.10 11.38
CA GLY A 100 3.13 -3.16 11.91
C GLY A 100 1.63 -2.88 11.74
N PRO A 101 0.77 -3.80 12.23
CA PRO A 101 -0.68 -3.67 12.13
C PRO A 101 -1.25 -2.47 12.90
N ASP A 102 -0.52 -1.97 13.89
CA ASP A 102 -0.93 -0.81 14.70
C ASP A 102 -0.73 0.55 13.99
N GLY A 103 -0.10 0.54 12.80
CA GLY A 103 0.10 1.74 11.99
C GLY A 103 -0.36 1.56 10.55
N ALA A 104 0.52 1.84 9.58
CA ALA A 104 0.17 1.76 8.17
C ALA A 104 0.17 0.33 7.61
N GLY A 105 0.62 -0.67 8.37
CA GLY A 105 0.56 -2.08 7.97
C GLY A 105 1.38 -2.42 6.72
N ILE A 106 2.39 -1.61 6.39
CA ILE A 106 3.15 -1.71 5.13
C ILE A 106 4.12 -2.91 5.15
N GLY A 107 4.37 -3.51 6.31
CA GLY A 107 5.21 -4.72 6.42
C GLY A 107 6.71 -4.45 6.24
N CYS A 108 7.16 -3.21 6.43
CA CYS A 108 8.58 -2.89 6.52
C CYS A 108 9.20 -3.46 7.82
N ALA A 109 10.51 -3.66 7.83
CA ALA A 109 11.27 -4.04 9.00
C ALA A 109 11.76 -2.82 9.79
N GLU A 110 12.10 -1.73 9.10
CA GLU A 110 12.52 -0.47 9.72
C GLU A 110 11.91 0.71 8.96
N LEU A 111 11.54 1.77 9.69
CA LEU A 111 11.09 3.03 9.12
C LEU A 111 11.69 4.21 9.88
N LEU A 112 12.45 5.04 9.16
CA LEU A 112 12.90 6.35 9.63
C LEU A 112 12.34 7.46 8.75
N THR A 113 11.74 8.45 9.38
CA THR A 113 11.12 9.59 8.66
C THR A 113 11.85 10.87 9.00
N THR A 114 12.17 11.64 7.96
CA THR A 114 12.61 13.04 8.06
C THR A 114 11.57 13.94 7.40
N ASP A 115 11.78 15.25 7.41
CA ASP A 115 10.89 16.14 6.63
C ASP A 115 11.12 16.04 5.12
N ALA A 116 12.29 15.58 4.70
CA ALA A 116 12.67 15.50 3.29
C ALA A 116 12.38 14.13 2.66
N VAL A 117 12.51 13.05 3.42
CA VAL A 117 12.42 11.68 2.93
C VAL A 117 12.01 10.72 4.03
N LYS A 118 11.23 9.70 3.65
CA LYS A 118 10.94 8.52 4.47
C LYS A 118 11.79 7.36 3.96
N VAL A 119 12.51 6.70 4.86
CA VAL A 119 13.40 5.58 4.57
C VAL A 119 12.75 4.30 5.10
N TYR A 120 12.30 3.47 4.17
CA TYR A 120 11.73 2.16 4.45
C TYR A 120 12.78 1.09 4.18
N VAL A 121 12.95 0.16 5.12
CA VAL A 121 13.73 -1.07 4.89
C VAL A 121 12.76 -2.23 4.97
N PHE A 122 12.66 -2.98 3.89
CA PHE A 122 11.80 -4.15 3.80
C PHE A 122 12.56 -5.42 4.18
N PRO A 123 11.85 -6.49 4.59
CA PRO A 123 12.49 -7.77 4.89
C PRO A 123 13.14 -8.40 3.66
N THR A 124 12.59 -8.18 2.46
CA THR A 124 13.15 -8.66 1.18
C THR A 124 12.95 -7.64 0.06
N GLU A 125 13.70 -7.79 -1.03
CA GLU A 125 13.57 -6.97 -2.23
C GLU A 125 12.21 -7.13 -2.93
N ALA A 126 11.59 -8.31 -2.87
CA ALA A 126 10.24 -8.53 -3.41
C ALA A 126 9.21 -7.64 -2.70
N ASN A 127 9.30 -7.51 -1.36
CA ASN A 127 8.43 -6.63 -0.60
C ASN A 127 8.66 -5.15 -0.95
N ALA A 128 9.93 -4.76 -1.13
CA ALA A 128 10.27 -3.41 -1.59
C ALA A 128 9.75 -3.13 -3.02
N THR A 129 9.76 -4.12 -3.90
CA THR A 129 9.28 -4.01 -5.28
C THR A 129 7.78 -3.79 -5.33
N ASN A 130 7.00 -4.59 -4.59
CA ASN A 130 5.55 -4.40 -4.49
C ASN A 130 5.19 -2.98 -4.05
N GLN A 131 5.98 -2.39 -3.16
CA GLN A 131 5.72 -1.03 -2.69
C GLN A 131 6.04 0.05 -3.74
N MET A 132 7.02 -0.20 -4.62
CA MET A 132 7.34 0.69 -5.73
C MET A 132 6.21 0.75 -6.76
N ASP A 133 5.47 -0.34 -6.97
CA ASP A 133 4.31 -0.34 -7.87
C ASP A 133 3.18 0.56 -7.35
N VAL A 134 3.07 0.69 -6.03
CA VAL A 134 2.06 1.55 -5.37
C VAL A 134 2.49 3.02 -5.35
N TRP A 135 3.77 3.32 -5.12
CA TRP A 135 4.24 4.70 -4.96
C TRP A 135 4.77 5.35 -6.25
N GLY A 136 5.17 4.54 -7.23
CA GLY A 136 5.62 5.01 -8.53
C GLY A 136 6.69 6.09 -8.47
N ALA A 137 6.43 7.22 -9.13
CA ALA A 137 7.39 8.31 -9.31
C ALA A 137 7.79 9.06 -8.02
N ASP A 138 7.04 8.89 -6.92
CA ASP A 138 7.36 9.48 -5.62
C ASP A 138 8.23 8.57 -4.75
N ALA A 139 8.76 7.49 -5.30
CA ALA A 139 9.67 6.60 -4.59
C ALA A 139 10.90 6.23 -5.43
N PHE A 140 11.93 5.74 -4.75
CA PHE A 140 13.14 5.19 -5.34
C PHE A 140 13.62 4.00 -4.51
N ARG A 141 14.05 2.92 -5.18
CA ARG A 141 14.45 1.67 -4.52
C ARG A 141 15.89 1.31 -4.89
N GLU A 142 16.60 0.80 -3.90
CA GLU A 142 17.86 0.07 -4.07
C GLU A 142 17.78 -1.22 -3.22
N GLY A 143 17.73 -2.38 -3.87
CA GLY A 143 17.46 -3.66 -3.22
C GLY A 143 16.21 -3.63 -2.31
N ALA A 144 16.38 -3.98 -1.04
CA ALA A 144 15.30 -3.99 -0.04
C ALA A 144 15.04 -2.63 0.64
N VAL A 145 15.74 -1.56 0.25
CA VAL A 145 15.56 -0.21 0.80
C VAL A 145 14.77 0.65 -0.17
N VAL A 146 13.75 1.34 0.32
CA VAL A 146 12.92 2.26 -0.47
C VAL A 146 12.91 3.64 0.18
N LEU A 147 13.18 4.66 -0.62
CA LEU A 147 12.95 6.07 -0.29
C LEU A 147 11.56 6.45 -0.79
N SER A 148 10.75 7.04 0.08
CA SER A 148 9.49 7.67 -0.31
C SER A 148 9.53 9.16 -0.04
N TYR A 149 9.08 9.92 -1.02
CA TYR A 149 8.92 11.38 -0.99
C TYR A 149 7.43 11.78 -0.89
N LEU A 150 6.54 10.81 -0.69
CA LEU A 150 5.12 11.06 -0.53
C LEU A 150 4.87 11.93 0.71
N GLY A 151 4.21 13.07 0.48
CA GLY A 151 3.91 14.05 1.51
C GLY A 151 5.10 14.91 1.95
N THR A 152 6.26 14.83 1.28
CA THR A 152 7.41 15.71 1.53
C THR A 152 7.43 16.88 0.53
N LYS A 153 8.15 17.95 0.88
CA LYS A 153 8.35 19.13 0.01
C LYS A 153 9.65 19.04 -0.80
N THR A 154 10.24 17.86 -0.90
CA THR A 154 11.54 17.63 -1.54
C THR A 154 11.39 17.71 -3.06
N GLY A 155 12.01 18.71 -3.68
CA GLY A 155 11.97 18.91 -5.14
C GLY A 155 12.82 17.89 -5.89
N ALA A 156 12.56 17.71 -7.19
CA ALA A 156 13.18 16.66 -8.03
C ALA A 156 14.72 16.64 -7.99
N ALA A 157 15.38 17.80 -8.03
CA ALA A 157 16.84 17.88 -7.94
C ALA A 157 17.37 17.42 -6.57
N GLU A 158 16.62 17.65 -5.49
CA GLU A 158 16.99 17.17 -4.17
C GLU A 158 16.70 15.67 -4.02
N ARG A 159 15.55 15.19 -4.51
CA ARG A 159 15.23 13.74 -4.58
C ARG A 159 16.33 12.97 -5.29
N LYS A 160 16.82 13.47 -6.43
CA LYS A 160 17.92 12.85 -7.17
C LYS A 160 19.17 12.68 -6.29
N ARG A 161 19.53 13.68 -5.48
CA ARG A 161 20.70 13.59 -4.59
C ARG A 161 20.54 12.51 -3.51
N TYR A 162 19.34 12.37 -2.93
CA TYR A 162 19.07 11.27 -1.99
C TYR A 162 19.14 9.91 -2.68
N ASN A 163 18.55 9.78 -3.87
CA ASN A 163 18.60 8.55 -4.67
C ASN A 163 20.04 8.14 -4.99
N ASP A 164 20.85 9.10 -5.45
CA ASP A 164 22.27 8.88 -5.79
C ASP A 164 23.10 8.44 -4.57
N VAL A 165 22.73 8.87 -3.34
CA VAL A 165 23.40 8.40 -2.12
C VAL A 165 22.97 6.98 -1.79
N LEU A 166 21.68 6.65 -1.89
CA LEU A 166 21.21 5.29 -1.62
C LEU A 166 21.81 4.29 -2.61
N ALA A 167 21.86 4.63 -3.90
CA ALA A 167 22.45 3.80 -4.96
C ALA A 167 23.97 3.53 -4.79
N LYS A 168 24.64 4.21 -3.85
CA LYS A 168 26.05 3.95 -3.50
C LYS A 168 26.21 3.09 -2.26
N LEU A 169 25.13 2.80 -1.55
CA LEU A 169 25.12 2.01 -0.31
C LEU A 169 24.72 0.56 -0.53
N GLY A 170 24.03 0.27 -1.63
CA GLY A 170 23.65 -1.07 -2.08
C GLY A 170 24.35 -1.38 -3.38
#